data_AF-A0A7C6GE09-F1
#
_entry.id   AF-A0A7C6GE09-F1
#
_cell.length_a   1.000
_cell.length_b   1.000
_cell.length_c   1.000
_cell.angle_alpha   90.00
_cell.angle_beta   90.00
_cell.angle_gamma   90.00
#
_symmetry.space_group_name_H-M   'P 1'
#
loop_
_entity.id
_entity.type
_entity.pdbx_description
1 polymer ?
#
loop_
_entity_poly.entity_id
_entity_poly.type
_entity_poly.pdbx_seq_one_letter_code
_entity_poly.pdbx_strand_id
1 'polypeptide(L)'
;MYAVPSSKKIIDVFYNEILPGIVKGNYYIGQMSATIRFNVKINKDGQLKDLEGINDPDLPTMIIKDEGAFNHYLVKLIEEIYDNYVPLKWKESPSYIRDDKNIFSAEKNHLKYYLSHIWANMTYMDFLNPEQYLKRYLSFLTDNTFKHKKIATNPIEKLNGCHLRITNIEQESISETPYAFRIEILDRLPKNVSDERNCQKYALPDIKYGIEDTPNGKMAYIYAIQYDWKAKKANNENPEFSSKIKRLLYKIDEDISKEELAKKGQTQTDNSTIEENVVDVTPAAIISLISVLSLFNQNEINNIIVPTCFPVRWESVRMVNMEELDYYRNEHNYPEEKIKELEAQYDLEQYRDGRNITDKMIRNFRRLAYHFNNLDIVSYPFDFDMDDFMYVRLNECLIPNNSDHMLAQIVDSFNYQKDQKTR
;
A
#
# COMPACT_ATOMS: atom_id res chain seq x y z
N MET A 1 -18.31 -11.93 21.51
CA MET A 1 -17.45 -10.74 21.46
C MET A 1 -16.19 -11.13 22.19
N TYR A 2 -15.07 -11.24 21.48
CA TYR A 2 -13.82 -11.69 22.08
C TYR A 2 -13.24 -10.57 22.94
N ALA A 3 -12.78 -10.90 24.15
CA ALA A 3 -12.12 -9.94 25.01
C ALA A 3 -10.75 -9.58 24.43
N VAL A 4 -10.33 -8.33 24.61
CA VAL A 4 -8.96 -7.91 24.31
C VAL A 4 -7.98 -8.81 25.07
N PRO A 5 -7.02 -9.45 24.38
CA PRO A 5 -6.01 -10.26 25.05
C PRO A 5 -5.21 -9.43 26.05
N SER A 6 -4.96 -9.96 27.26
CA SER A 6 -4.09 -9.29 28.23
C SER A 6 -2.70 -9.02 27.62
N SER A 7 -2.04 -7.92 28.01
CA SER A 7 -0.69 -7.56 27.55
C SER A 7 0.30 -8.73 27.68
N LYS A 8 0.25 -9.47 28.79
CA LYS A 8 1.07 -10.68 29.00
C LYS A 8 0.86 -11.74 27.91
N LYS A 9 -0.40 -12.05 27.58
CA LYS A 9 -0.77 -13.02 26.53
C LYS A 9 -0.24 -12.59 25.16
N ILE A 10 -0.31 -11.29 24.84
CA ILE A 10 0.20 -10.74 23.57
C ILE A 10 1.71 -10.98 23.46
N ILE A 11 2.46 -10.57 24.48
CA ILE A 11 3.92 -10.71 24.54
C ILE A 11 4.34 -12.17 24.54
N ASP A 12 3.70 -13.02 25.35
CA ASP A 12 4.02 -14.45 25.44
C ASP A 12 3.83 -15.14 24.08
N VAL A 13 2.73 -14.87 23.37
CA VAL A 13 2.50 -15.45 22.03
C VAL A 13 3.52 -14.93 21.03
N PHE A 14 3.84 -13.63 21.06
CA PHE A 14 4.78 -13.03 20.13
C PHE A 14 6.20 -13.64 20.24
N TYR A 15 6.78 -13.66 21.46
CA TYR A 15 8.15 -14.13 21.65
C TYR A 15 8.31 -15.65 21.68
N ASN A 16 7.32 -16.39 22.18
CA ASN A 16 7.48 -17.84 22.37
C ASN A 16 6.95 -18.67 21.21
N GLU A 17 6.11 -18.09 20.34
CA GLU A 17 5.50 -18.83 19.22
C GLU A 17 5.76 -18.18 17.87
N ILE A 18 5.53 -16.88 17.76
CA ILE A 18 5.57 -16.20 16.46
C ILE A 18 7.00 -16.00 16.00
N LEU A 19 7.84 -15.30 16.78
CA LEU A 19 9.20 -15.03 16.35
C LEU A 19 10.03 -16.32 16.14
N PRO A 20 9.98 -17.34 17.02
CA PRO A 20 10.70 -18.59 16.77
C PRO A 20 10.21 -19.30 15.51
N GLY A 21 8.89 -19.25 15.23
CA GLY A 21 8.31 -19.82 14.01
C GLY A 21 8.78 -19.08 12.75
N ILE A 22 8.71 -17.75 12.74
CA ILE A 22 9.13 -16.88 11.63
C ILE A 22 10.62 -17.10 11.31
N VAL A 23 11.48 -17.11 12.32
CA VAL A 23 12.93 -17.27 12.10
C VAL A 23 13.27 -18.66 11.58
N LYS A 24 12.56 -19.70 12.05
CA LYS A 24 12.74 -21.10 11.58
C LYS A 24 12.10 -21.37 10.21
N GLY A 25 11.24 -20.49 9.71
CA GLY A 25 10.49 -20.69 8.46
C GLY A 25 9.38 -21.73 8.54
N ASN A 26 9.06 -22.26 9.73
CA ASN A 26 8.05 -23.28 9.96
C ASN A 26 7.00 -22.75 10.93
N TYR A 27 6.12 -21.88 10.44
CA TYR A 27 5.14 -21.18 11.25
C TYR A 27 3.72 -21.38 10.72
N TYR A 28 2.81 -21.78 11.60
CA TYR A 28 1.41 -22.05 11.25
C TYR A 28 0.45 -21.15 12.03
N ILE A 29 -0.56 -20.65 11.34
CA ILE A 29 -1.71 -19.94 11.89
C ILE A 29 -2.94 -20.82 11.63
N GLY A 30 -3.45 -21.48 12.68
CA GLY A 30 -4.44 -22.54 12.52
C GLY A 30 -3.87 -23.68 11.67
N GLN A 31 -4.52 -23.95 10.52
CA GLN A 31 -4.14 -25.02 9.59
C GLN A 31 -3.28 -24.54 8.41
N MET A 32 -3.00 -23.24 8.30
CA MET A 32 -2.24 -22.68 7.19
C MET A 32 -0.81 -22.35 7.58
N SER A 33 0.12 -22.69 6.68
CA SER A 33 1.49 -22.18 6.71
C SER A 33 1.45 -20.66 6.51
N ALA A 34 2.20 -19.95 7.33
CA ALA A 34 2.37 -18.51 7.19
C ALA A 34 3.68 -18.24 6.46
N THR A 35 3.57 -17.64 5.28
CA THR A 35 4.68 -17.32 4.37
C THR A 35 5.38 -16.02 4.81
N ILE A 36 5.86 -15.98 6.06
CA ILE A 36 6.52 -14.82 6.65
C ILE A 36 7.83 -15.27 7.30
N ARG A 37 8.95 -14.71 6.83
CA ARG A 37 10.29 -15.08 7.28
C ARG A 37 11.20 -13.84 7.34
N PHE A 38 11.92 -13.69 8.45
CA PHE A 38 12.93 -12.67 8.66
C PHE A 38 13.79 -13.03 9.89
N ASN A 39 15.00 -12.48 9.99
CA ASN A 39 15.85 -12.64 11.16
C ASN A 39 15.42 -11.70 12.28
N VAL A 40 15.78 -12.02 13.52
CA VAL A 40 15.51 -11.17 14.68
C VAL A 40 16.75 -11.06 15.56
N LYS A 41 17.13 -9.85 15.91
CA LYS A 41 18.15 -9.53 16.91
C LYS A 41 17.52 -8.75 18.05
N ILE A 42 17.71 -9.23 19.27
CA ILE A 42 17.20 -8.58 20.49
C ILE A 42 18.37 -8.13 21.34
N ASN A 43 18.32 -6.90 21.82
CA ASN A 43 19.28 -6.38 22.79
C ASN A 43 19.03 -7.02 24.16
N LYS A 44 19.96 -7.89 24.58
CA LYS A 44 19.96 -8.51 25.91
C LYS A 44 21.25 -8.13 26.61
N ASP A 45 21.13 -7.44 27.75
CA ASP A 45 22.25 -7.00 28.57
C ASP A 45 23.26 -6.11 27.82
N GLY A 46 22.77 -5.27 26.91
CA GLY A 46 23.60 -4.35 26.10
C GLY A 46 24.25 -4.99 24.87
N GLN A 47 23.91 -6.24 24.54
CA GLN A 47 24.38 -6.93 23.34
C GLN A 47 23.22 -7.41 22.47
N LEU A 48 23.27 -7.09 21.18
CA LEU A 48 22.35 -7.65 20.19
C LEU A 48 22.68 -9.13 19.96
N LYS A 49 21.71 -10.00 20.21
CA LYS A 49 21.83 -11.45 20.01
C LYS A 49 20.78 -11.93 19.01
N ASP A 50 21.20 -12.80 18.10
CA ASP A 50 20.29 -13.50 17.19
C ASP A 50 19.30 -14.36 17.98
N LEU A 51 18.02 -14.25 17.62
CA LEU A 51 16.99 -15.10 18.20
C LEU A 51 17.20 -16.54 17.75
N GLU A 52 17.18 -17.49 18.70
CA GLU A 52 17.48 -18.91 18.46
C GLU A 52 18.88 -19.18 17.85
N GLY A 53 19.78 -18.19 17.80
CA GLY A 53 21.08 -18.30 17.13
C GLY A 53 20.99 -18.46 15.60
N ILE A 54 19.84 -18.16 15.00
CA ILE A 54 19.60 -18.30 13.57
C ILE A 54 19.78 -16.93 12.90
N ASN A 55 20.55 -16.90 11.83
CA ASN A 55 20.75 -15.73 10.99
C ASN A 55 20.95 -16.18 9.53
N ASP A 56 19.95 -15.92 8.70
CA ASP A 56 19.99 -16.16 7.26
C ASP A 56 20.41 -14.86 6.55
N PRO A 57 21.59 -14.78 5.91
CA PRO A 57 22.09 -13.53 5.35
C PRO A 57 21.21 -12.95 4.23
N ASP A 58 20.33 -13.76 3.63
CA ASP A 58 19.45 -13.33 2.56
C ASP A 58 18.14 -12.70 3.08
N LEU A 59 17.92 -12.70 4.40
CA LEU A 59 16.71 -12.18 5.03
C LEU A 59 16.92 -10.83 5.73
N PRO A 60 15.90 -9.94 5.73
CA PRO A 60 15.94 -8.73 6.55
C PRO A 60 16.03 -9.10 8.03
N THR A 61 16.66 -8.24 8.83
CA THR A 61 16.86 -8.49 10.27
C THR A 61 16.15 -7.44 11.11
N MET A 62 15.18 -7.86 11.91
CA MET A 62 14.49 -7.00 12.88
C MET A 62 15.39 -6.75 14.08
N ILE A 63 15.72 -5.49 14.34
CA ILE A 63 16.59 -5.10 15.45
C ILE A 63 15.76 -4.47 16.57
N ILE A 64 15.47 -5.25 17.61
CA ILE A 64 14.79 -4.78 18.81
C ILE A 64 15.85 -4.26 19.80
N LYS A 65 16.06 -2.94 19.80
CA LYS A 65 17.07 -2.25 20.64
C LYS A 65 16.60 -2.00 22.07
N ASP A 66 15.32 -1.62 22.23
CA ASP A 66 14.64 -1.41 23.51
C ASP A 66 13.40 -2.31 23.54
N GLU A 67 13.51 -3.43 24.26
CA GLU A 67 12.44 -4.42 24.36
C GLU A 67 11.21 -3.86 25.10
N GLY A 68 11.42 -3.00 26.10
CA GLY A 68 10.33 -2.42 26.88
C GLY A 68 9.48 -1.47 26.04
N ALA A 69 10.13 -0.56 25.32
CA ALA A 69 9.44 0.36 24.41
C ALA A 69 8.76 -0.39 23.26
N PHE A 70 9.44 -1.35 22.64
CA PHE A 70 8.87 -2.19 21.58
C PHE A 70 7.61 -2.93 22.07
N ASN A 71 7.67 -3.60 23.22
CA ASN A 71 6.56 -4.36 23.79
C ASN A 71 5.35 -3.46 24.10
N HIS A 72 5.61 -2.26 24.63
CA HIS A 72 4.55 -1.28 24.91
C HIS A 72 3.78 -0.89 23.64
N TYR A 73 4.46 -0.59 22.53
CA TYR A 73 3.79 -0.22 21.28
C TYR A 73 3.14 -1.41 20.59
N LEU A 74 3.73 -2.60 20.67
CA LEU A 74 3.12 -3.83 20.14
C LEU A 74 1.79 -4.13 20.84
N VAL A 75 1.77 -4.03 22.17
CA VAL A 75 0.54 -4.22 22.96
C VAL A 75 -0.51 -3.19 22.59
N LYS A 76 -0.16 -1.90 22.58
CA LYS A 76 -1.10 -0.82 22.20
C LYS A 76 -1.69 -1.02 20.81
N LEU A 77 -0.86 -1.42 19.85
CA LEU A 77 -1.31 -1.69 18.49
C LEU A 77 -2.35 -2.82 18.45
N ILE A 78 -2.09 -3.92 19.17
CA ILE A 78 -3.01 -5.04 19.22
C ILE A 78 -4.30 -4.68 19.99
N GLU A 79 -4.21 -3.92 21.08
CA GLU A 79 -5.38 -3.41 21.81
C GLU A 79 -6.26 -2.57 20.89
N GLU A 80 -5.69 -1.61 20.16
CA GLU A 80 -6.40 -0.76 19.19
C GLU A 80 -7.12 -1.59 18.10
N ILE A 81 -6.44 -2.59 17.56
CA ILE A 81 -7.01 -3.51 16.57
C ILE A 81 -8.21 -4.28 17.16
N TYR A 82 -8.06 -4.82 18.37
CA TYR A 82 -9.11 -5.63 19.01
C TYR A 82 -10.31 -4.80 19.45
N ASP A 83 -10.10 -3.57 19.90
CA ASP A 83 -11.18 -2.69 20.33
C ASP A 83 -11.98 -2.16 19.14
N ASN A 84 -11.31 -1.75 18.06
CA ASN A 84 -11.95 -0.96 17.01
C ASN A 84 -12.17 -1.70 15.68
N TYR A 85 -11.43 -2.77 15.38
CA TYR A 85 -11.46 -3.41 14.05
C TYR A 85 -11.99 -4.85 14.07
N VAL A 86 -11.55 -5.66 15.03
CA VAL A 86 -11.97 -7.06 15.17
C VAL A 86 -13.49 -7.22 15.29
N PRO A 87 -14.22 -6.42 16.11
CA PRO A 87 -15.66 -6.58 16.27
C PRO A 87 -16.44 -6.33 14.97
N LEU A 88 -15.88 -5.50 14.07
CA LEU A 88 -16.51 -5.12 12.81
C LEU A 88 -16.29 -6.16 11.71
N LYS A 89 -15.14 -6.85 11.71
CA LYS A 89 -14.70 -7.68 10.57
C LYS A 89 -14.42 -9.15 10.91
N TRP A 90 -14.68 -9.61 12.14
CA TRP A 90 -14.50 -11.02 12.53
C TRP A 90 -15.16 -12.04 11.58
N LYS A 91 -16.36 -11.75 11.07
CA LYS A 91 -17.07 -12.65 10.15
C LYS A 91 -16.40 -12.77 8.79
N GLU A 92 -15.54 -11.81 8.46
CA GLU A 92 -14.75 -11.73 7.23
C GLU A 92 -13.38 -12.39 7.40
N SER A 93 -12.96 -12.72 8.63
CA SER A 93 -11.72 -13.46 8.89
C SER A 93 -11.70 -14.81 8.16
N PRO A 94 -10.52 -15.25 7.67
CA PRO A 94 -10.40 -16.51 6.95
C PRO A 94 -10.97 -17.72 7.69
N SER A 95 -11.58 -18.65 6.95
CA SER A 95 -12.22 -19.85 7.51
C SER A 95 -11.27 -20.71 8.33
N TYR A 96 -9.99 -20.81 7.96
CA TYR A 96 -8.98 -21.57 8.70
C TYR A 96 -8.62 -20.98 10.07
N ILE A 97 -9.03 -19.74 10.35
CA ILE A 97 -8.93 -19.10 11.69
C ILE A 97 -10.23 -19.29 12.46
N ARG A 98 -11.37 -19.22 11.77
CA ARG A 98 -12.72 -19.22 12.36
C ARG A 98 -13.26 -20.62 12.67
N ASP A 99 -13.00 -21.59 11.79
CA ASP A 99 -13.69 -22.88 11.79
C ASP A 99 -12.98 -23.94 12.66
N ASP A 100 -12.08 -23.50 13.55
CA ASP A 100 -11.53 -24.35 14.60
C ASP A 100 -12.62 -24.67 15.63
N LYS A 101 -12.93 -25.96 15.80
CA LYS A 101 -14.00 -26.44 16.70
C LYS A 101 -13.75 -26.09 18.17
N ASN A 102 -12.52 -25.71 18.53
CA ASN A 102 -12.16 -25.25 19.86
C ASN A 102 -12.03 -23.71 19.88
N ILE A 103 -12.90 -23.06 20.67
CA ILE A 103 -12.95 -21.59 20.77
C ILE A 103 -11.63 -20.98 21.30
N PHE A 104 -10.91 -21.70 22.18
CA PHE A 104 -9.64 -21.22 22.73
C PHE A 104 -8.51 -21.24 21.69
N SER A 105 -8.52 -22.23 20.78
CA SER A 105 -7.57 -22.24 19.67
C SER A 105 -7.96 -21.22 18.60
N ALA A 106 -9.25 -20.98 18.36
CA ALA A 106 -9.69 -19.88 17.47
C ALA A 106 -9.23 -18.50 17.97
N GLU A 107 -9.39 -18.18 19.25
CA GLU A 107 -8.89 -16.93 19.85
C GLU A 107 -7.37 -16.76 19.69
N LYS A 108 -6.63 -17.84 19.95
CA LYS A 108 -5.18 -17.84 19.85
C LYS A 108 -4.73 -17.70 18.39
N ASN A 109 -5.35 -18.42 17.47
CA ASN A 109 -5.06 -18.34 16.03
C ASN A 109 -5.36 -16.95 15.48
N HIS A 110 -6.39 -16.29 15.97
CA HIS A 110 -6.69 -14.92 15.61
C HIS A 110 -5.63 -13.94 16.13
N LEU A 111 -5.20 -14.06 17.39
CA LEU A 111 -4.08 -13.26 17.90
C LEU A 111 -2.79 -13.49 17.08
N LYS A 112 -2.49 -14.75 16.74
CA LYS A 112 -1.38 -15.13 15.85
C LYS A 112 -1.52 -14.49 14.47
N TYR A 113 -2.72 -14.47 13.91
CA TYR A 113 -3.00 -13.83 12.62
C TYR A 113 -2.61 -12.36 12.59
N TYR A 114 -3.11 -11.56 13.55
CA TYR A 114 -2.78 -10.13 13.62
C TYR A 114 -1.30 -9.90 13.90
N LEU A 115 -0.75 -10.57 14.91
CA LEU A 115 0.66 -10.42 15.28
C LEU A 115 1.65 -10.88 14.20
N SER A 116 1.22 -11.66 13.22
CA SER A 116 2.09 -12.07 12.12
C SER A 116 1.97 -11.15 10.91
N HIS A 117 0.77 -10.68 10.57
CA HIS A 117 0.55 -9.90 9.34
C HIS A 117 1.01 -8.44 9.46
N ILE A 118 1.12 -7.89 10.67
CA ILE A 118 1.60 -6.52 10.88
C ILE A 118 3.00 -6.25 10.30
N TRP A 119 3.83 -7.28 10.07
CA TRP A 119 5.21 -7.12 9.58
C TRP A 119 5.34 -7.17 8.06
N ALA A 120 4.28 -7.58 7.35
CA ALA A 120 4.34 -7.83 5.90
C ALA A 120 4.73 -6.58 5.08
N ASN A 121 4.47 -5.38 5.62
CA ASN A 121 4.65 -4.10 4.94
C ASN A 121 5.75 -3.24 5.56
N MET A 122 6.60 -3.86 6.38
CA MET A 122 7.82 -3.22 6.86
C MET A 122 8.82 -3.08 5.73
N THR A 123 9.44 -1.92 5.66
CA THR A 123 10.60 -1.67 4.81
C THR A 123 11.90 -2.07 5.53
N TYR A 124 13.06 -2.06 4.86
CA TYR A 124 14.35 -2.33 5.52
C TYR A 124 14.61 -1.35 6.67
N MET A 125 14.24 -0.07 6.53
CA MET A 125 14.38 0.91 7.61
C MET A 125 13.49 0.60 8.81
N ASP A 126 12.30 0.07 8.56
CA ASP A 126 11.41 -0.39 9.63
C ASP A 126 12.00 -1.57 10.39
N PHE A 127 12.71 -2.48 9.70
CA PHE A 127 13.41 -3.60 10.35
C PHE A 127 14.51 -3.12 11.30
N LEU A 128 15.19 -2.02 10.95
CA LEU A 128 16.20 -1.40 11.82
C LEU A 128 15.59 -0.60 12.99
N ASN A 129 14.31 -0.20 12.88
CA ASN A 129 13.61 0.65 13.84
C ASN A 129 12.14 0.20 14.06
N PRO A 130 11.90 -1.05 14.50
CA PRO A 130 10.56 -1.64 14.51
C PRO A 130 9.60 -0.96 15.50
N GLU A 131 10.12 -0.32 16.55
CA GLU A 131 9.32 0.50 17.46
C GLU A 131 8.68 1.71 16.74
N GLN A 132 9.43 2.37 15.85
CA GLN A 132 8.91 3.50 15.10
C GLN A 132 7.87 3.06 14.08
N TYR A 133 8.07 1.90 13.45
CA TYR A 133 7.04 1.27 12.61
C TYR A 133 5.72 1.06 13.37
N LEU A 134 5.78 0.49 14.59
CA LEU A 134 4.60 0.26 15.42
C LEU A 134 3.89 1.57 15.80
N LYS A 135 4.64 2.60 16.21
CA LYS A 135 4.10 3.94 16.50
C LYS A 135 3.40 4.55 15.28
N ARG A 136 4.05 4.45 14.12
CA ARG A 136 3.52 4.96 12.86
C ARG A 136 2.23 4.24 12.48
N TYR A 137 2.21 2.91 12.53
CA TYR A 137 1.02 2.13 12.20
C TYR A 137 -0.12 2.37 13.20
N LEU A 138 0.17 2.56 14.49
CA LEU A 138 -0.83 2.98 15.48
C LEU A 138 -1.41 4.37 15.16
N SER A 139 -0.57 5.32 14.70
CA SER A 139 -1.02 6.63 14.22
C SER A 139 -1.95 6.47 13.00
N PHE A 140 -1.65 5.54 12.09
CA PHE A 140 -2.52 5.26 10.96
C PHE A 140 -3.90 4.76 11.39
N LEU A 141 -3.99 3.87 12.38
CA LEU A 141 -5.27 3.33 12.86
C LEU A 141 -6.11 4.37 13.61
N THR A 142 -5.45 5.30 14.27
CA THR A 142 -6.10 6.31 15.13
C THR A 142 -6.35 7.64 14.42
N ASP A 143 -5.84 7.81 13.20
CA ASP A 143 -6.11 9.00 12.39
C ASP A 143 -7.60 9.13 12.05
N ASN A 144 -8.12 10.34 12.24
CA ASN A 144 -9.51 10.67 11.93
C ASN A 144 -9.64 11.76 10.86
N THR A 145 -8.56 12.13 10.15
CA THR A 145 -8.54 13.26 9.20
C THR A 145 -9.63 13.14 8.14
N PHE A 146 -9.79 11.93 7.59
CA PHE A 146 -10.72 11.64 6.50
C PHE A 146 -11.83 10.66 6.91
N LYS A 147 -12.03 10.44 8.21
CA LYS A 147 -13.04 9.49 8.69
C LYS A 147 -14.42 9.84 8.14
N HIS A 148 -15.05 8.85 7.48
CA HIS A 148 -16.34 8.97 6.80
C HIS A 148 -16.45 10.10 5.74
N LYS A 149 -15.33 10.63 5.23
CA LYS A 149 -15.38 11.67 4.20
C LYS A 149 -15.75 11.08 2.83
N LYS A 150 -16.75 11.69 2.21
CA LYS A 150 -17.16 11.51 0.81
C LYS A 150 -17.13 12.89 0.16
N ILE A 151 -16.25 13.06 -0.81
CA ILE A 151 -15.97 14.33 -1.47
C ILE A 151 -16.31 14.16 -2.95
N ALA A 152 -16.91 15.19 -3.53
CA ALA A 152 -17.19 15.24 -4.95
C ALA A 152 -16.66 16.55 -5.51
N THR A 153 -16.05 16.49 -6.69
CA THR A 153 -15.57 17.70 -7.38
C THR A 153 -16.70 18.38 -8.14
N ASN A 154 -16.44 19.61 -8.55
CA ASN A 154 -17.19 20.23 -9.62
C ASN A 154 -17.03 19.49 -10.97
N PRO A 155 -17.91 19.77 -11.96
CA PRO A 155 -17.74 19.26 -13.32
C PRO A 155 -16.37 19.64 -13.88
N ILE A 156 -15.69 18.68 -14.52
CA ILE A 156 -14.39 18.86 -15.17
C ILE A 156 -14.61 18.86 -16.68
N GLU A 157 -14.36 19.99 -17.34
CA GLU A 157 -14.66 20.19 -18.76
C GLU A 157 -13.89 19.20 -19.65
N LYS A 158 -12.60 19.00 -19.41
CA LYS A 158 -11.76 18.03 -20.14
C LYS A 158 -12.18 16.57 -19.91
N LEU A 159 -13.00 16.30 -18.89
CA LEU A 159 -13.69 15.02 -18.67
C LEU A 159 -15.16 15.07 -19.15
N ASN A 160 -15.49 15.91 -20.11
CA ASN A 160 -16.83 16.12 -20.66
C ASN A 160 -17.88 16.48 -19.58
N GLY A 161 -17.49 17.31 -18.62
CA GLY A 161 -18.36 17.74 -17.52
C GLY A 161 -18.61 16.66 -16.46
N CYS A 162 -17.88 15.53 -16.50
CA CYS A 162 -17.94 14.53 -15.45
C CYS A 162 -17.38 15.07 -14.12
N HIS A 163 -17.77 14.42 -13.03
CA HIS A 163 -17.30 14.70 -11.69
C HIS A 163 -16.37 13.59 -11.20
N LEU A 164 -15.46 13.92 -10.30
CA LEU A 164 -14.77 12.92 -9.48
C LEU A 164 -15.47 12.79 -8.14
N ARG A 165 -15.60 11.56 -7.68
CA ARG A 165 -16.05 11.22 -6.34
C ARG A 165 -14.94 10.45 -5.62
N ILE A 166 -14.51 10.98 -4.48
CA ILE A 166 -13.54 10.35 -3.59
C ILE A 166 -14.26 9.93 -2.31
N THR A 167 -14.15 8.66 -1.95
CA THR A 167 -14.70 8.13 -0.70
C THR A 167 -13.58 7.50 0.10
N ASN A 168 -13.40 7.94 1.35
CA ASN A 168 -12.50 7.23 2.27
C ASN A 168 -13.16 5.91 2.71
N ILE A 169 -12.46 4.79 2.53
CA ILE A 169 -12.93 3.46 2.90
C ILE A 169 -11.98 2.80 3.90
N GLU A 170 -12.56 2.07 4.85
CA GLU A 170 -11.82 1.32 5.87
C GLU A 170 -11.45 -0.08 5.35
N GLN A 171 -10.16 -0.37 5.34
CA GLN A 171 -9.60 -1.69 5.00
C GLN A 171 -9.49 -2.55 6.26
N GLU A 172 -9.08 -3.81 6.12
CA GLU A 172 -8.73 -4.61 7.30
C GLU A 172 -7.49 -4.00 7.97
N SER A 173 -7.42 -4.04 9.30
CA SER A 173 -6.35 -3.39 10.07
C SER A 173 -4.96 -4.04 9.92
N ILE A 174 -4.85 -5.10 9.12
CA ILE A 174 -3.60 -5.77 8.75
C ILE A 174 -3.37 -5.77 7.24
N SER A 175 -4.26 -5.09 6.49
CA SER A 175 -3.95 -4.74 5.12
C SER A 175 -2.73 -3.83 5.08
N GLU A 176 -2.24 -3.59 3.87
CA GLU A 176 -1.15 -2.65 3.58
C GLU A 176 -1.26 -1.33 4.33
N THR A 177 -2.46 -0.76 4.40
CA THR A 177 -2.82 0.38 5.24
C THR A 177 -4.26 0.21 5.73
N PRO A 178 -4.66 0.88 6.83
CA PRO A 178 -6.05 0.77 7.33
C PRO A 178 -7.07 1.53 6.49
N TYR A 179 -6.63 2.45 5.62
CA TYR A 179 -7.52 3.28 4.80
C TYR A 179 -7.11 3.29 3.33
N ALA A 180 -8.11 3.46 2.47
CA ALA A 180 -7.92 3.76 1.06
C ALA A 180 -8.89 4.83 0.58
N PHE A 181 -8.48 5.62 -0.40
CA PHE A 181 -9.38 6.47 -1.15
C PHE A 181 -9.89 5.74 -2.38
N ARG A 182 -11.20 5.50 -2.41
CA ARG A 182 -11.91 5.02 -3.58
C ARG A 182 -12.29 6.18 -4.47
N ILE A 183 -11.86 6.14 -5.73
CA ILE A 183 -12.06 7.23 -6.67
C ILE A 183 -12.87 6.75 -7.88
N GLU A 184 -13.93 7.49 -8.21
CA GLU A 184 -14.82 7.19 -9.33
C GLU A 184 -15.06 8.45 -10.17
N ILE A 185 -15.06 8.30 -11.50
CA ILE A 185 -15.58 9.31 -12.43
C ILE A 185 -17.08 9.06 -12.60
N LEU A 186 -17.89 10.11 -12.40
CA LEU A 186 -19.34 10.08 -12.51
C LEU A 186 -19.81 10.98 -13.64
N ASP A 187 -20.77 10.53 -14.44
CA ASP A 187 -21.42 11.36 -15.46
C ASP A 187 -22.17 12.56 -14.83
N ARG A 188 -22.70 12.38 -13.62
CA ARG A 188 -23.36 13.41 -12.81
C ARG A 188 -23.33 13.04 -11.33
N LEU A 189 -23.54 14.01 -10.45
CA LEU A 189 -23.70 13.71 -9.02
C LEU A 189 -25.10 13.13 -8.73
N PRO A 190 -25.18 11.99 -8.01
CA PRO A 190 -26.47 11.41 -7.65
C PRO A 190 -27.15 12.22 -6.55
N LYS A 191 -28.47 12.43 -6.67
CA LYS A 191 -29.26 13.19 -5.69
C LYS A 191 -29.74 12.35 -4.50
N ASN A 192 -29.83 11.03 -4.68
CA ASN A 192 -30.28 10.07 -3.66
C ASN A 192 -29.80 8.65 -4.01
N VAL A 193 -30.09 7.68 -3.14
CA VAL A 193 -29.64 6.28 -3.30
C VAL A 193 -30.21 5.61 -4.55
N SER A 194 -31.47 5.88 -4.92
CA SER A 194 -32.05 5.33 -6.15
C SER A 194 -31.36 5.89 -7.39
N ASP A 195 -31.05 7.18 -7.36
CA ASP A 195 -30.34 7.89 -8.42
C ASP A 195 -28.88 7.42 -8.55
N GLU A 196 -28.23 7.09 -7.43
CA GLU A 196 -26.87 6.54 -7.39
C GLU A 196 -26.74 5.22 -8.13
N ARG A 197 -27.80 4.40 -8.16
CA ARG A 197 -27.81 3.14 -8.94
C ARG A 197 -27.91 3.36 -10.45
N ASN A 198 -28.43 4.50 -10.88
CA ASN A 198 -28.65 4.85 -12.28
C ASN A 198 -27.57 5.79 -12.84
N CYS A 199 -26.64 6.24 -12.00
CA CYS A 199 -25.51 7.08 -12.39
C CYS A 199 -24.44 6.24 -13.11
N GLN A 200 -23.94 6.73 -14.24
CA GLN A 200 -22.84 6.07 -14.92
C GLN A 200 -21.53 6.36 -14.19
N LYS A 201 -20.79 5.30 -13.88
CA LYS A 201 -19.57 5.37 -13.10
C LYS A 201 -18.42 4.63 -13.78
N TYR A 202 -17.22 5.16 -13.60
CA TYR A 202 -15.97 4.52 -13.97
C TYR A 202 -15.03 4.57 -12.79
N ALA A 203 -14.69 3.42 -12.22
CA ALA A 203 -13.75 3.31 -11.13
C ALA A 203 -12.32 3.57 -11.62
N LEU A 204 -11.59 4.38 -10.87
CA LEU A 204 -10.15 4.57 -11.01
C LEU A 204 -9.42 3.69 -9.96
N PRO A 205 -8.07 3.56 -10.03
CA PRO A 205 -7.30 2.91 -8.98
C PRO A 205 -7.54 3.56 -7.61
N ASP A 206 -7.71 2.74 -6.57
CA ASP A 206 -7.77 3.19 -5.18
C ASP A 206 -6.34 3.58 -4.73
N ILE A 207 -6.24 4.62 -3.89
CA ILE A 207 -4.98 5.03 -3.25
C ILE A 207 -4.98 4.52 -1.81
N LYS A 208 -4.10 3.57 -1.49
CA LYS A 208 -3.93 3.07 -0.13
C LYS A 208 -2.98 3.95 0.65
N TYR A 209 -3.43 4.45 1.79
CA TYR A 209 -2.68 5.44 2.55
C TYR A 209 -2.82 5.27 4.07
N GLY A 210 -1.86 5.87 4.78
CA GLY A 210 -1.90 6.09 6.23
C GLY A 210 -1.44 7.51 6.55
N ILE A 211 -1.83 8.05 7.71
CA ILE A 211 -1.42 9.39 8.16
C ILE A 211 -0.75 9.25 9.51
N GLU A 212 0.48 9.76 9.59
CA GLU A 212 1.22 9.83 10.83
C GLU A 212 1.16 11.25 11.39
N ASP A 213 0.77 11.38 12.65
CA ASP A 213 0.91 12.62 13.42
C ASP A 213 2.32 12.71 13.98
N THR A 214 3.11 13.66 13.47
CA THR A 214 4.47 13.94 13.95
C THR A 214 4.53 15.26 14.72
N PRO A 215 5.57 15.51 15.52
CA PRO A 215 5.79 16.81 16.14
C PRO A 215 5.84 17.99 15.14
N ASN A 216 6.16 17.72 13.88
CA ASN A 216 6.28 18.71 12.80
C ASN A 216 5.02 18.78 11.91
N GLY A 217 3.91 18.15 12.34
CA GLY A 217 2.66 18.07 11.58
C GLY A 217 2.43 16.69 10.97
N LYS A 218 1.44 16.61 10.09
CA LYS A 218 0.99 15.36 9.48
C LYS A 218 1.86 14.96 8.29
N MET A 219 2.18 13.67 8.23
CA MET A 219 2.81 13.03 7.07
C MET A 219 1.86 11.98 6.50
N ALA A 220 1.64 12.00 5.19
CA ALA A 220 0.85 10.96 4.52
C ALA A 220 1.76 9.93 3.88
N TYR A 221 1.48 8.65 4.14
CA TYR A 221 2.14 7.53 3.51
C TYR A 221 1.26 7.00 2.38
N ILE A 222 1.78 6.89 1.16
CA ILE A 222 1.08 6.25 0.03
C ILE A 222 1.77 4.93 -0.27
N TYR A 223 1.11 3.82 0.07
CA TYR A 223 1.68 2.48 -0.09
C TYR A 223 1.35 1.86 -1.45
N ALA A 224 0.16 2.14 -2.01
CA ALA A 224 -0.24 1.53 -3.29
C ALA A 224 -1.21 2.40 -4.08
N ILE A 225 -1.15 2.24 -5.41
CA ILE A 225 -2.10 2.78 -6.38
C ILE A 225 -2.60 1.60 -7.21
N GLN A 226 -3.78 1.07 -6.87
CA GLN A 226 -4.24 -0.19 -7.44
C GLN A 226 -5.75 -0.27 -7.59
N TYR A 227 -6.21 -0.98 -8.62
CA TYR A 227 -7.62 -1.25 -8.79
C TYR A 227 -8.13 -2.23 -7.73
N ASP A 228 -9.26 -1.90 -7.10
CA ASP A 228 -10.12 -2.91 -6.52
C ASP A 228 -10.67 -3.81 -7.64
N TRP A 229 -10.55 -5.13 -7.49
CA TRP A 229 -10.93 -6.06 -8.55
C TRP A 229 -12.42 -6.03 -8.88
N LYS A 230 -13.29 -5.79 -7.89
CA LYS A 230 -14.74 -5.66 -8.10
C LYS A 230 -15.04 -4.37 -8.85
N ALA A 231 -14.39 -3.28 -8.46
CA ALA A 231 -14.51 -1.99 -9.13
C ALA A 231 -14.04 -2.06 -10.59
N LYS A 232 -12.89 -2.72 -10.84
CA LYS A 232 -12.37 -2.97 -12.20
C LYS A 232 -13.32 -3.83 -13.04
N LYS A 233 -13.94 -4.85 -12.43
CA LYS A 233 -14.95 -5.69 -13.10
C LYS A 233 -16.20 -4.88 -13.44
N ALA A 234 -16.67 -4.04 -12.53
CA ALA A 234 -17.84 -3.17 -12.75
C ALA A 234 -17.64 -2.20 -13.91
N ASN A 235 -16.41 -1.74 -14.18
CA ASN A 235 -16.12 -0.93 -15.36
C ASN A 235 -16.46 -1.65 -16.69
N ASN A 236 -16.44 -2.98 -16.72
CA ASN A 236 -16.79 -3.74 -17.93
C ASN A 236 -18.30 -3.94 -18.10
N GLU A 237 -19.11 -3.65 -17.07
CA GLU A 237 -20.57 -3.80 -17.11
C GLU A 237 -21.26 -2.63 -17.85
N ASN A 238 -20.59 -1.47 -17.95
CA ASN A 238 -21.03 -0.34 -18.77
C ASN A 238 -19.96 0.00 -19.83
N PRO A 239 -19.88 -0.77 -20.94
CA PRO A 239 -18.80 -0.64 -21.91
C PRO A 239 -18.80 0.69 -22.67
N GLU A 240 -19.98 1.30 -22.88
CA GLU A 240 -20.11 2.56 -23.61
C GLU A 240 -19.49 3.72 -22.81
N PHE A 241 -19.92 3.89 -21.55
CA PHE A 241 -19.36 4.92 -20.68
C PHE A 241 -17.88 4.68 -20.42
N SER A 242 -17.48 3.45 -20.13
CA SER A 242 -16.09 3.09 -19.90
C SER A 242 -15.20 3.35 -21.11
N SER A 243 -15.69 3.12 -22.34
CA SER A 243 -14.96 3.43 -23.57
C SER A 243 -14.83 4.93 -23.78
N LYS A 244 -15.88 5.71 -23.48
CA LYS A 244 -15.82 7.18 -23.48
C LYS A 244 -14.77 7.69 -22.49
N ILE A 245 -14.80 7.23 -21.24
CA ILE A 245 -13.85 7.66 -20.20
C ILE A 245 -12.42 7.27 -20.58
N LYS A 246 -12.16 6.01 -20.96
CA LYS A 246 -10.81 5.55 -21.37
C LYS A 246 -10.20 6.45 -22.45
N ARG A 247 -10.97 6.88 -23.45
CA ARG A 247 -10.51 7.82 -24.49
C ARG A 247 -10.14 9.19 -23.93
N LEU A 248 -10.87 9.68 -22.94
CA LEU A 248 -10.56 10.94 -22.27
C LEU A 248 -9.29 10.80 -21.40
N LEU A 249 -9.10 9.67 -20.71
CA LEU A 249 -7.91 9.49 -19.86
C LEU A 249 -6.61 9.58 -20.66
N TYR A 250 -6.57 9.12 -21.92
CA TYR A 250 -5.37 9.27 -22.75
C TYR A 250 -5.01 10.71 -23.11
N LYS A 251 -5.92 11.68 -22.89
CA LYS A 251 -5.65 13.10 -23.13
C LYS A 251 -4.76 13.74 -22.07
N ILE A 252 -4.45 13.05 -20.97
CA ILE A 252 -3.45 13.56 -20.01
C ILE A 252 -2.05 13.66 -20.63
N ASP A 253 -1.84 13.03 -21.79
CA ASP A 253 -0.58 13.00 -22.51
C ASP A 253 -0.47 14.14 -23.55
N GLU A 254 -1.47 15.03 -23.66
CA GLU A 254 -1.49 16.11 -24.66
C GLU A 254 -0.28 17.08 -24.52
N ASP A 255 0.22 17.29 -23.30
CA ASP A 255 1.28 18.27 -23.00
C ASP A 255 2.68 17.65 -22.81
N ILE A 256 2.85 16.37 -23.15
CA ILE A 256 4.19 15.75 -23.12
C ILE A 256 4.99 16.17 -24.35
N SER A 257 6.25 16.56 -24.15
CA SER A 257 7.17 16.82 -25.25
C SER A 257 7.36 15.57 -26.13
N LYS A 258 7.69 15.78 -27.41
CA LYS A 258 7.93 14.67 -28.34
C LYS A 258 9.16 13.85 -27.92
N GLU A 259 10.14 14.51 -27.33
CA GLU A 259 11.35 13.92 -26.80
C GLU A 259 11.02 12.93 -25.68
N GLU A 260 10.14 13.31 -24.74
CA GLU A 260 9.72 12.42 -23.67
C GLU A 260 8.81 11.28 -24.19
N LEU A 261 7.92 11.57 -25.14
CA LEU A 261 7.11 10.54 -25.79
C LEU A 261 7.95 9.50 -26.54
N ALA A 262 9.10 9.89 -27.09
CA ALA A 262 10.01 8.99 -27.79
C ALA A 262 10.63 7.93 -26.85
N LYS A 263 10.68 8.19 -25.53
CA LYS A 263 11.19 7.25 -24.52
C LYS A 263 10.22 6.11 -24.18
N LYS A 264 8.97 6.19 -24.67
CA LYS A 264 7.92 5.22 -24.36
C LYS A 264 8.30 3.81 -24.79
N GLY A 265 8.18 2.85 -23.87
CA GLY A 265 8.45 1.44 -24.15
C GLY A 265 9.89 1.14 -24.56
N GLN A 266 10.82 2.09 -24.38
CA GLN A 266 12.25 1.80 -24.45
C GLN A 266 12.60 0.95 -23.22
N THR A 267 12.52 -0.37 -23.39
CA THR A 267 12.91 -1.34 -22.36
C THR A 267 14.41 -1.64 -22.49
N GLN A 268 15.03 -2.05 -21.38
CA GLN A 268 16.44 -2.45 -21.33
C GLN A 268 16.85 -3.33 -22.52
N THR A 269 18.01 -3.02 -23.10
CA THR A 269 18.94 -4.05 -23.56
C THR A 269 19.93 -4.32 -22.43
N ASP A 270 20.43 -5.56 -22.34
CA ASP A 270 21.07 -6.19 -21.16
C ASP A 270 22.21 -5.42 -20.46
N ASN A 271 22.70 -4.30 -21.00
CA ASN A 271 23.86 -3.55 -20.49
C ASN A 271 23.66 -2.01 -20.39
N SER A 272 22.44 -1.48 -20.30
CA SER A 272 22.22 -0.03 -20.16
C SER A 272 21.37 0.35 -18.93
N THR A 273 21.78 1.43 -18.25
CA THR A 273 20.97 2.17 -17.27
C THR A 273 19.70 2.66 -17.96
N ILE A 274 18.53 2.36 -17.39
CA ILE A 274 17.24 2.83 -17.91
C ILE A 274 17.29 4.35 -18.03
N GLU A 275 16.96 4.89 -19.20
CA GLU A 275 16.59 6.30 -19.27
C GLU A 275 15.19 6.42 -18.68
N GLU A 276 15.14 6.84 -17.43
CA GLU A 276 13.89 7.09 -16.72
C GLU A 276 12.97 8.03 -17.52
N ASN A 277 11.67 7.71 -17.57
CA ASN A 277 10.69 8.47 -18.36
C ASN A 277 9.41 8.77 -17.57
N VAL A 278 8.65 9.77 -18.05
CA VAL A 278 7.37 10.18 -17.44
C VAL A 278 6.15 9.60 -18.17
N VAL A 279 6.35 8.79 -19.21
CA VAL A 279 5.30 8.40 -20.18
C VAL A 279 4.75 7.00 -19.95
N ASP A 280 5.54 6.10 -19.38
CA ASP A 280 5.17 4.72 -19.08
C ASP A 280 4.40 4.61 -17.75
N VAL A 281 3.29 5.33 -17.68
CA VAL A 281 2.36 5.36 -16.56
C VAL A 281 0.97 4.92 -17.00
N THR A 282 0.11 4.57 -16.04
CA THR A 282 -1.31 4.36 -16.33
C THR A 282 -2.06 5.67 -16.12
N PRO A 283 -2.72 6.26 -17.14
CA PRO A 283 -3.39 7.55 -16.98
C PRO A 283 -4.41 7.63 -15.84
N ALA A 284 -5.16 6.55 -15.63
CA ALA A 284 -6.08 6.44 -14.50
C ALA A 284 -5.39 6.58 -13.13
N ALA A 285 -4.17 6.04 -12.99
CA ALA A 285 -3.38 6.14 -11.76
C ALA A 285 -2.92 7.58 -11.50
N ILE A 286 -2.55 8.32 -12.56
CA ILE A 286 -2.18 9.74 -12.46
C ILE A 286 -3.36 10.58 -11.97
N ILE A 287 -4.55 10.35 -12.51
CA ILE A 287 -5.78 11.04 -12.09
C ILE A 287 -6.14 10.69 -10.63
N SER A 288 -6.05 9.41 -10.25
CA SER A 288 -6.25 9.01 -8.85
C SER A 288 -5.27 9.71 -7.91
N LEU A 289 -3.99 9.71 -8.27
CA LEU A 289 -2.93 10.27 -7.45
C LEU A 289 -3.10 11.78 -7.28
N ILE A 290 -3.27 12.55 -8.37
CA ILE A 290 -3.43 14.00 -8.27
C ILE A 290 -4.67 14.39 -7.46
N SER A 291 -5.75 13.62 -7.58
CA SER A 291 -6.99 13.84 -6.83
C SER A 291 -6.76 13.72 -5.31
N VAL A 292 -5.99 12.71 -4.90
CA VAL A 292 -5.66 12.49 -3.48
C VAL A 292 -4.60 13.48 -2.99
N LEU A 293 -3.58 13.82 -3.79
CA LEU A 293 -2.61 14.85 -3.42
C LEU A 293 -3.28 16.22 -3.25
N SER A 294 -4.24 16.56 -4.11
CA SER A 294 -5.05 17.78 -3.96
C SER A 294 -5.82 17.77 -2.63
N LEU A 295 -6.41 16.62 -2.28
CA LEU A 295 -7.12 16.46 -1.02
C LEU A 295 -6.19 16.57 0.21
N PHE A 296 -5.01 15.96 0.16
CA PHE A 296 -4.00 16.09 1.22
C PHE A 296 -3.57 17.54 1.41
N ASN A 297 -3.24 18.23 0.32
CA ASN A 297 -2.86 19.63 0.35
C ASN A 297 -3.96 20.55 0.93
N GLN A 298 -5.24 20.31 0.59
CA GLN A 298 -6.37 21.02 1.18
C GLN A 298 -6.54 20.82 2.69
N ASN A 299 -5.96 19.74 3.24
CA ASN A 299 -5.96 19.44 4.67
C ASN A 299 -4.57 19.65 5.29
N GLU A 300 -3.73 20.48 4.65
CA GLU A 300 -2.41 20.89 5.13
C GLU A 300 -1.41 19.72 5.29
N ILE A 301 -1.63 18.63 4.56
CA ILE A 301 -0.73 17.48 4.51
C ILE A 301 0.14 17.60 3.27
N ASN A 302 1.34 18.13 3.47
CA ASN A 302 2.26 18.50 2.39
C ASN A 302 3.47 17.57 2.27
N ASN A 303 3.71 16.73 3.28
CA ASN A 303 4.80 15.75 3.27
C ASN A 303 4.22 14.37 2.95
N ILE A 304 4.63 13.82 1.81
CA ILE A 304 4.19 12.52 1.31
C ILE A 304 5.39 11.58 1.33
N ILE A 305 5.20 10.42 1.93
CA ILE A 305 6.21 9.36 2.01
C ILE A 305 5.68 8.16 1.23
N VAL A 306 6.53 7.59 0.37
CA VAL A 306 6.14 6.50 -0.51
C VAL A 306 7.10 5.34 -0.25
N PRO A 307 6.68 4.32 0.51
CA PRO A 307 7.46 3.10 0.69
C PRO A 307 7.54 2.36 -0.64
N THR A 308 8.74 1.93 -1.02
CA THR A 308 8.95 1.30 -2.34
C THR A 308 9.45 -0.14 -2.26
N CYS A 309 10.05 -0.56 -1.14
CA CYS A 309 10.56 -1.91 -0.97
C CYS A 309 9.95 -2.60 0.25
N PHE A 310 9.49 -3.85 0.08
CA PHE A 310 8.88 -4.66 1.14
C PHE A 310 9.53 -6.05 1.16
N PRO A 311 10.65 -6.24 1.88
CA PRO A 311 11.43 -7.48 1.81
C PRO A 311 10.66 -8.72 2.26
N VAL A 312 9.71 -8.60 3.20
CA VAL A 312 8.87 -9.73 3.63
C VAL A 312 7.91 -10.17 2.53
N ARG A 313 7.35 -9.24 1.73
CA ARG A 313 6.49 -9.62 0.60
C ARG A 313 7.28 -10.34 -0.48
N TRP A 314 8.48 -9.85 -0.76
CA TRP A 314 9.40 -10.51 -1.68
C TRP A 314 9.70 -11.94 -1.21
N GLU A 315 10.07 -12.09 0.07
CA GLU A 315 10.34 -13.42 0.63
C GLU A 315 9.11 -14.33 0.62
N SER A 316 7.93 -13.79 0.92
CA SER A 316 6.68 -14.56 0.87
C SER A 316 6.40 -15.14 -0.51
N VAL A 317 6.68 -14.40 -1.60
CA VAL A 317 6.52 -14.91 -2.97
C VAL A 317 7.54 -15.99 -3.25
N ARG A 318 8.81 -15.78 -2.84
CA ARG A 318 9.87 -16.79 -2.99
C ARG A 318 9.50 -18.10 -2.29
N MET A 319 8.98 -18.03 -1.07
CA MET A 319 8.54 -19.20 -0.31
C MET A 319 7.42 -19.97 -1.03
N VAL A 320 6.41 -19.27 -1.57
CA VAL A 320 5.32 -19.90 -2.33
C VAL A 320 5.85 -20.58 -3.59
N ASN A 321 6.76 -19.93 -4.33
CA ASN A 321 7.39 -20.52 -5.51
C ASN A 321 8.19 -21.78 -5.14
N MET A 322 8.93 -21.75 -4.04
CA MET A 322 9.67 -22.93 -3.53
C MET A 322 8.73 -24.08 -3.15
N GLU A 323 7.60 -23.80 -2.49
CA GLU A 323 6.57 -24.81 -2.17
C GLU A 323 5.99 -25.44 -3.45
N GLU A 324 5.76 -24.64 -4.50
CA GLU A 324 5.27 -25.10 -5.80
C GLU A 324 6.32 -25.98 -6.53
N LEU A 325 7.59 -25.59 -6.50
CA LEU A 325 8.69 -26.39 -7.04
C LEU A 325 8.83 -27.74 -6.31
N ASP A 326 8.72 -27.74 -4.98
CA ASP A 326 8.73 -28.98 -4.19
C ASP A 326 7.55 -29.89 -4.52
N TYR A 327 6.37 -29.33 -4.76
CA TYR A 327 5.21 -30.08 -5.24
C TYR A 327 5.48 -30.72 -6.61
N TYR A 328 6.06 -29.98 -7.57
CA TYR A 328 6.42 -30.57 -8.87
C TYR A 328 7.52 -31.62 -8.79
N ARG A 329 8.49 -31.44 -7.88
CA ARG A 329 9.57 -32.41 -7.64
C ARG A 329 9.03 -33.70 -7.03
N ASN A 330 8.19 -33.60 -6.00
CA ASN A 330 7.79 -34.73 -5.16
C ASN A 330 6.50 -35.43 -5.62
N GLU A 331 5.52 -34.68 -6.14
CA GLU A 331 4.20 -35.22 -6.50
C GLU A 331 4.06 -35.46 -8.01
N HIS A 332 4.79 -34.69 -8.84
CA HIS A 332 4.77 -34.85 -10.31
C HIS A 332 6.04 -35.48 -10.88
N ASN A 333 7.05 -35.76 -10.03
CA ASN A 333 8.33 -36.36 -10.39
C ASN A 333 9.00 -35.69 -11.60
N TYR A 334 8.95 -34.36 -11.66
CA TYR A 334 9.60 -33.62 -12.75
C TYR A 334 11.13 -33.86 -12.72
N PRO A 335 11.79 -34.00 -13.89
CA PRO A 335 13.24 -34.06 -13.94
C PRO A 335 13.88 -32.80 -13.35
N GLU A 336 15.02 -32.95 -12.66
CA GLU A 336 15.70 -31.84 -11.99
C GLU A 336 16.09 -30.69 -12.95
N GLU A 337 16.39 -30.99 -14.22
CA GLU A 337 16.63 -29.98 -15.26
C GLU A 337 15.40 -29.08 -15.46
N LYS A 338 14.21 -29.68 -15.49
CA LYS A 338 12.94 -28.94 -15.62
C LYS A 338 12.62 -28.12 -14.37
N ILE A 339 12.98 -28.62 -13.18
CA ILE A 339 12.82 -27.86 -11.93
C ILE A 339 13.69 -26.60 -11.95
N LYS A 340 14.95 -26.71 -12.39
CA LYS A 340 15.85 -25.54 -12.52
C LYS A 340 15.37 -24.53 -13.55
N GLU A 341 14.79 -24.99 -14.67
CA GLU A 341 14.17 -24.09 -15.66
C GLU A 341 13.01 -23.29 -15.04
N LEU A 342 12.13 -23.95 -14.27
CA LEU A 342 11.02 -23.29 -13.58
C LEU A 342 11.50 -22.32 -12.49
N GLU A 343 12.50 -22.72 -11.69
CA GLU A 343 13.10 -21.86 -10.67
C GLU A 343 13.66 -20.57 -11.30
N ALA A 344 14.43 -20.68 -12.38
CA ALA A 344 14.96 -19.51 -13.09
C ALA A 344 13.85 -18.63 -13.70
N GLN A 345 12.75 -19.24 -14.16
CA GLN A 345 11.59 -18.50 -14.64
C GLN A 345 10.92 -17.72 -13.50
N TYR A 346 10.68 -18.36 -12.36
CA TYR A 346 10.07 -17.73 -11.18
C TYR A 346 10.92 -16.58 -10.64
N ASP A 347 12.24 -16.75 -10.56
CA ASP A 347 13.16 -15.69 -10.15
C ASP A 347 13.08 -14.47 -11.08
N LEU A 348 13.04 -14.70 -12.39
CA LEU A 348 12.93 -13.64 -13.39
C LEU A 348 11.58 -12.92 -13.32
N GLU A 349 10.49 -13.66 -13.15
CA GLU A 349 9.13 -13.10 -13.00
C GLU A 349 9.02 -12.26 -11.73
N GLN A 350 9.50 -12.79 -10.60
CA GLN A 350 9.51 -12.10 -9.32
C GLN A 350 10.32 -10.80 -9.38
N TYR A 351 11.51 -10.83 -9.99
CA TYR A 351 12.32 -9.63 -10.22
C TYR A 351 11.60 -8.59 -11.08
N ARG A 352 10.99 -9.02 -12.18
CA ARG A 352 10.22 -8.13 -13.05
C ARG A 352 9.05 -7.50 -12.31
N ASP A 353 8.31 -8.27 -11.52
CA ASP A 353 7.13 -7.79 -10.82
C ASP A 353 7.49 -6.82 -9.68
N GLY A 354 8.48 -7.16 -8.85
CA GLY A 354 8.96 -6.28 -7.79
C GLY A 354 9.47 -4.93 -8.33
N ARG A 355 10.26 -4.98 -9.40
CA ARG A 355 10.74 -3.78 -10.09
C ARG A 355 9.59 -2.98 -10.71
N ASN A 356 8.67 -3.64 -11.39
CA ASN A 356 7.53 -2.99 -12.03
C ASN A 356 6.65 -2.24 -11.03
N ILE A 357 6.42 -2.79 -9.84
CA ILE A 357 5.63 -2.13 -8.79
C ILE A 357 6.32 -0.84 -8.35
N THR A 358 7.62 -0.93 -8.04
CA THR A 358 8.45 0.19 -7.59
C THR A 358 8.57 1.28 -8.66
N ASP A 359 9.02 0.91 -9.86
CA ASP A 359 9.28 1.85 -10.95
C ASP A 359 7.99 2.53 -11.42
N LYS A 360 6.84 1.83 -11.42
CA LYS A 360 5.55 2.45 -11.75
C LYS A 360 5.13 3.46 -10.70
N MET A 361 5.35 3.17 -9.41
CA MET A 361 5.04 4.11 -8.35
C MET A 361 5.88 5.38 -8.51
N ILE A 362 7.20 5.25 -8.65
CA ILE A 362 8.11 6.38 -8.86
C ILE A 362 7.73 7.19 -10.10
N ARG A 363 7.49 6.52 -11.23
CA ARG A 363 7.08 7.18 -12.49
C ARG A 363 5.77 7.96 -12.35
N ASN A 364 4.81 7.48 -11.57
CA ASN A 364 3.56 8.22 -11.32
C ASN A 364 3.83 9.58 -10.64
N PHE A 365 4.73 9.63 -9.65
CA PHE A 365 5.09 10.90 -9.00
C PHE A 365 5.94 11.80 -9.90
N ARG A 366 6.90 11.24 -10.64
CA ARG A 366 7.68 11.99 -11.64
C ARG A 366 6.77 12.61 -12.70
N ARG A 367 5.76 11.86 -13.12
CA ARG A 367 4.75 12.34 -14.06
C ARG A 367 3.98 13.54 -13.50
N LEU A 368 3.62 13.52 -12.23
CA LEU A 368 2.98 14.69 -11.62
C LEU A 368 3.97 15.85 -11.45
N ALA A 369 5.22 15.61 -11.02
CA ALA A 369 6.25 16.64 -10.95
C ALA A 369 6.51 17.31 -12.32
N TYR A 370 6.39 16.57 -13.42
CA TYR A 370 6.47 17.12 -14.78
C TYR A 370 5.33 18.10 -15.09
N HIS A 371 4.14 17.88 -14.51
CA HIS A 371 2.94 18.69 -14.76
C HIS A 371 2.74 19.84 -13.75
N PHE A 372 3.43 19.82 -12.61
CA PHE A 372 3.24 20.76 -11.51
C PHE A 372 4.57 21.29 -10.98
N ASN A 373 4.80 22.61 -11.06
CA ASN A 373 6.06 23.26 -10.70
C ASN A 373 6.43 23.20 -9.21
N ASN A 374 5.50 22.82 -8.35
CA ASN A 374 5.65 22.88 -6.89
C ASN A 374 5.36 21.53 -6.22
N LEU A 375 5.44 20.44 -6.99
CA LEU A 375 5.50 19.07 -6.49
C LEU A 375 6.95 18.60 -6.61
N ASP A 376 7.66 18.60 -5.49
CA ASP A 376 9.07 18.25 -5.46
C ASP A 376 9.25 16.80 -5.01
N ILE A 377 9.98 16.01 -5.78
CA ILE A 377 10.57 14.76 -5.29
C ILE A 377 11.85 15.15 -4.57
N VAL A 378 11.82 15.12 -3.23
CA VAL A 378 12.92 15.56 -2.36
C VAL A 378 14.05 14.54 -2.38
N SER A 379 13.71 13.26 -2.43
CA SER A 379 14.66 12.16 -2.61
C SER A 379 13.97 10.91 -3.14
N TYR A 380 14.72 10.13 -3.90
CA TYR A 380 14.35 8.80 -4.34
C TYR A 380 14.76 7.76 -3.29
N PRO A 381 14.17 6.55 -3.35
CA PRO A 381 14.60 5.45 -2.50
C PRO A 381 16.07 5.15 -2.74
N PHE A 382 16.80 4.92 -1.65
CA PHE A 382 18.23 4.63 -1.58
C PHE A 382 19.16 5.77 -1.97
N ASP A 383 18.66 7.01 -2.13
CA ASP A 383 19.50 8.21 -2.30
C ASP A 383 20.35 8.51 -1.05
N PHE A 384 19.82 8.18 0.13
CA PHE A 384 20.50 8.29 1.43
C PHE A 384 20.62 6.89 2.05
N ASP A 385 21.77 6.58 2.66
CA ASP A 385 22.11 5.24 3.16
C ASP A 385 20.93 4.50 3.82
N MET A 386 20.52 3.40 3.19
CA MET A 386 19.44 2.48 3.60
C MET A 386 18.00 3.04 3.64
N ASP A 387 17.78 4.31 3.32
CA ASP A 387 16.42 4.88 3.28
C ASP A 387 15.66 4.42 2.03
N ASP A 388 14.70 3.53 2.20
CA ASP A 388 13.92 2.93 1.11
C ASP A 388 12.56 3.61 0.87
N PHE A 389 12.41 4.82 1.39
CA PHE A 389 11.29 5.71 1.10
C PHE A 389 11.63 6.71 -0.02
N MET A 390 10.65 7.01 -0.87
CA MET A 390 10.66 8.23 -1.67
C MET A 390 9.93 9.33 -0.91
N TYR A 391 10.52 10.52 -0.86
CA TYR A 391 9.94 11.67 -0.18
C TYR A 391 9.47 12.70 -1.20
N VAL A 392 8.21 13.10 -1.08
CA VAL A 392 7.59 14.08 -1.96
C VAL A 392 7.02 15.21 -1.12
N ARG A 393 7.28 16.45 -1.55
CA ARG A 393 6.78 17.65 -0.90
C ARG A 393 5.83 18.39 -1.82
N LEU A 394 4.68 18.76 -1.28
CA LEU A 394 3.70 19.64 -1.91
C LEU A 394 3.94 21.07 -1.38
N ASN A 395 4.57 21.93 -2.15
CA ASN A 395 4.84 23.31 -1.73
C ASN A 395 3.60 24.17 -1.96
N GLU A 396 2.75 24.35 -0.94
CA GLU A 396 1.49 25.11 -1.06
C GLU A 396 0.50 24.50 -2.07
N CYS A 397 -0.48 25.28 -2.58
CA CYS A 397 -1.46 24.83 -3.56
C CYS A 397 -0.79 24.33 -4.84
N LEU A 398 -1.10 23.12 -5.32
CA LEU A 398 -0.54 22.56 -6.56
C LEU A 398 -0.70 23.52 -7.75
N ILE A 399 0.43 23.99 -8.32
CA ILE A 399 0.51 24.96 -9.41
C ILE A 399 0.80 24.22 -10.72
N PRO A 400 -0.18 24.11 -11.64
CA PRO A 400 0.02 23.42 -12.90
C PRO A 400 0.91 24.22 -13.86
N ASN A 401 1.69 23.51 -14.66
CA ASN A 401 2.51 24.11 -15.73
C ASN A 401 1.66 24.60 -16.90
N ASN A 402 0.51 23.96 -17.10
CA ASN A 402 -0.53 24.35 -18.05
C ASN A 402 -1.89 24.35 -17.34
N SER A 403 -2.49 25.53 -17.14
CA SER A 403 -3.80 25.68 -16.48
C SER A 403 -4.96 25.05 -17.26
N ASP A 404 -4.80 24.89 -18.57
CA ASP A 404 -5.84 24.30 -19.43
C ASP A 404 -5.74 22.76 -19.49
N HIS A 405 -4.74 22.17 -18.85
CA HIS A 405 -4.54 20.72 -18.82
C HIS A 405 -5.60 20.02 -17.95
N MET A 406 -5.93 18.75 -18.27
CA MET A 406 -6.92 17.99 -17.50
C MET A 406 -6.56 17.88 -16.02
N LEU A 407 -5.28 17.69 -15.70
CA LEU A 407 -4.83 17.57 -14.30
C LEU A 407 -4.98 18.89 -13.55
N ALA A 408 -4.79 20.04 -14.21
CA ALA A 408 -5.02 21.36 -13.64
C ALA A 408 -6.51 21.56 -13.29
N GLN A 409 -7.40 21.25 -14.25
CA GLN A 409 -8.86 21.33 -14.01
C GLN A 409 -9.31 20.41 -12.87
N ILE A 410 -8.67 19.24 -12.70
CA ILE A 410 -8.93 18.36 -11.56
C ILE A 410 -8.58 19.08 -10.25
N VAL A 411 -7.39 19.65 -10.11
CA VAL A 411 -6.98 20.41 -8.91
C VAL A 411 -7.98 21.55 -8.62
N ASP A 412 -8.32 22.35 -9.63
CA ASP A 412 -9.23 23.49 -9.48
C ASP A 412 -10.65 23.06 -9.11
N SER A 413 -11.09 21.90 -9.56
CA SER A 413 -12.42 21.37 -9.26
C SER A 413 -12.64 21.05 -7.79
N PHE A 414 -11.57 20.97 -6.97
CA PHE A 414 -11.65 20.86 -5.52
C PHE A 414 -11.78 22.22 -4.80
N ASN A 415 -11.36 23.34 -5.41
CA ASN A 415 -11.17 24.62 -4.71
C ASN A 415 -12.47 25.42 -4.49
N TYR A 416 -13.52 25.20 -5.28
CA TYR A 416 -14.79 25.95 -5.13
C TYR A 416 -15.64 25.55 -3.90
N GLN A 417 -15.30 24.46 -3.20
CA GLN A 417 -15.97 24.09 -1.95
C GLN A 417 -15.54 24.95 -0.76
N LYS A 418 -14.41 25.67 -0.86
CA LYS A 418 -13.93 26.58 0.19
C LYS A 418 -14.80 27.83 0.26
N ASP A 419 -15.27 28.35 -0.88
CA ASP A 419 -16.03 29.61 -0.98
C ASP A 419 -17.52 29.50 -0.60
N GLN A 420 -18.06 28.28 -0.51
CA GLN A 420 -19.45 28.06 -0.06
C GLN A 420 -19.59 27.90 1.45
N LYS A 421 -18.49 27.76 2.21
CA LYS A 421 -18.51 27.76 3.68
C LYS A 421 -18.26 29.14 4.29
N THR A 422 -17.82 30.10 3.48
CA THR A 422 -17.53 31.50 3.86
C THR A 422 -18.64 32.48 3.45
N ARG A 423 -19.74 31.98 2.87
CA ARG A 423 -21.00 32.70 2.63
C ARG A 423 -22.12 32.00 3.37
#